data_AF-A0AAV0BFX4-F1
#
_entry.id   AF-A0AAV0BFX4-F1
#
_cell.length_a   1.000
_cell.length_b   1.000
_cell.length_c   1.000
_cell.angle_alpha   90.00
_cell.angle_beta   90.00
_cell.angle_gamma   90.00
#
_symmetry.space_group_name_H-M   'P 1'
#
loop_
_entity.id
_entity.type
_entity.pdbx_description
1 polymer ?
#
loop_
_entity_poly.entity_id
_entity_poly.type
_entity_poly.pdbx_seq_one_letter_code
_entity_poly.pdbx_strand_id
1 'polypeptide(L)'
;MVIRLLVDQQLYQESEKDEGNDTTDLINREEQLDKNSTNTSSRHKSEEVSDEDSSDSEVDDDNVTLDCLVCKSSEAIYSPIGCGHLTLCKRCAMKQATGGRCKVCKELFFELRKKC
;
A
#
# COMPACT_ATOMS: atom_id res chain seq x y z
N MET A 1 39.48 -21.86 -37.19
CA MET A 1 38.67 -20.65 -37.47
C MET A 1 37.28 -20.84 -36.87
N VAL A 2 37.13 -20.50 -35.59
CA VAL A 2 35.90 -20.65 -34.79
C VAL A 2 35.10 -19.33 -34.83
N ILE A 3 35.22 -18.55 -35.91
CA ILE A 3 34.73 -17.17 -36.03
C ILE A 3 33.54 -17.10 -37.01
N ARG A 4 32.61 -18.07 -36.94
CA ARG A 4 31.38 -18.06 -37.75
C ARG A 4 30.12 -18.40 -36.95
N LEU A 5 30.18 -18.29 -35.63
CA LEU A 5 29.04 -18.56 -34.75
C LEU A 5 28.47 -17.30 -34.06
N LEU A 6 28.81 -16.08 -34.52
CA LEU A 6 28.47 -14.87 -33.77
C LEU A 6 27.73 -13.76 -34.54
N VAL A 7 27.25 -13.98 -35.78
CA VAL A 7 26.62 -12.89 -36.56
C VAL A 7 25.13 -13.09 -36.88
N ASP A 8 24.58 -14.30 -36.78
CA ASP A 8 23.16 -14.53 -37.17
C ASP A 8 22.15 -14.42 -36.00
N GLN A 9 22.53 -13.81 -34.88
CA GLN A 9 21.65 -13.62 -33.71
C GLN A 9 20.89 -12.27 -33.71
N GLN A 10 20.92 -11.48 -34.79
CA GLN A 10 20.37 -10.12 -34.81
C GLN A 10 19.09 -9.89 -35.62
N LEU A 11 18.49 -10.91 -36.26
CA LEU A 11 17.30 -10.71 -37.11
C LEU A 11 15.94 -11.00 -36.44
N TYR A 12 15.91 -11.14 -35.11
CA TYR A 12 14.68 -11.51 -34.38
C TYR A 12 13.99 -10.34 -33.64
N GLN A 13 14.21 -9.09 -34.04
CA GLN A 13 13.58 -7.93 -33.42
C GLN A 13 12.59 -7.24 -34.37
N GLU A 14 11.33 -7.15 -33.89
CA GLU A 14 10.33 -6.11 -34.19
C GLU A 14 9.37 -6.36 -35.37
N SER A 15 8.68 -7.50 -35.32
CA SER A 15 7.25 -7.57 -35.63
C SER A 15 6.46 -6.88 -34.52
N GLU A 16 5.59 -5.91 -34.84
CA GLU A 16 4.42 -5.38 -34.08
C GLU A 16 4.31 -3.86 -34.21
N LYS A 17 3.61 -3.36 -35.23
CA LYS A 17 2.79 -2.13 -35.11
C LYS A 17 1.52 -2.30 -35.93
N ASP A 18 0.54 -2.89 -35.26
CA ASP A 18 -0.84 -3.00 -35.67
C ASP A 18 -1.49 -1.63 -35.91
N GLU A 19 -2.41 -1.65 -36.87
CA GLU A 19 -3.30 -0.57 -37.24
C GLU A 19 -4.36 -0.35 -36.15
N GLY A 20 -4.58 0.90 -35.76
CA GLY A 20 -5.55 1.29 -34.73
C GLY A 20 -6.24 2.60 -35.12
N ASN A 21 -7.36 2.42 -35.79
CA ASN A 21 -8.32 3.40 -36.28
C ASN A 21 -8.96 4.27 -35.19
N ASP A 22 -9.35 5.45 -35.63
CA ASP A 22 -10.61 6.14 -35.40
C ASP A 22 -10.77 7.26 -34.36
N THR A 23 -11.35 8.28 -34.96
CA THR A 23 -11.84 9.56 -34.51
C THR A 23 -12.97 9.45 -33.48
N THR A 24 -12.87 10.24 -32.40
CA THR A 24 -14.02 10.88 -31.72
C THR A 24 -13.47 12.15 -31.06
N ASP A 25 -13.64 13.30 -31.69
CA ASP A 25 -14.75 14.24 -31.49
C ASP A 25 -14.86 14.82 -30.07
N LEU A 26 -14.33 16.03 -29.93
CA LEU A 26 -15.03 17.22 -29.45
C LEU A 26 -16.15 16.99 -28.41
N ILE A 27 -15.83 17.20 -27.13
CA ILE A 27 -16.81 17.78 -26.19
C ILE A 27 -16.16 18.93 -25.44
N ASN A 28 -16.69 20.12 -25.72
CA ASN A 28 -16.36 21.41 -25.19
C ASN A 28 -17.47 21.77 -24.17
N ARG A 29 -17.05 22.27 -23.00
CA ARG A 29 -17.69 23.33 -22.20
C ARG A 29 -19.02 23.11 -21.45
N GLU A 30 -19.04 23.81 -20.30
CA GLU A 30 -20.18 24.20 -19.44
C GLU A 30 -20.64 23.10 -18.46
N GLU A 31 -20.84 23.32 -17.16
CA GLU A 31 -21.29 24.52 -16.45
C GLU A 31 -20.92 24.44 -14.95
N GLN A 32 -21.01 25.60 -14.32
CA GLN A 32 -20.68 25.91 -12.93
C GLN A 32 -21.59 25.15 -11.94
N LEU A 33 -21.01 24.64 -10.85
CA LEU A 33 -21.76 24.41 -9.62
C LEU A 33 -21.11 25.18 -8.48
N ASP A 34 -21.80 26.26 -8.13
CA ASP A 34 -21.56 27.15 -7.01
C ASP A 34 -21.71 26.45 -5.65
N LYS A 35 -20.82 26.86 -4.75
CA LYS A 35 -21.10 27.41 -3.41
C LYS A 35 -22.33 26.88 -2.66
N ASN A 36 -22.07 26.18 -1.55
CA ASN A 36 -22.71 26.24 -0.22
C ASN A 36 -22.47 24.88 0.46
N SER A 37 -21.96 24.72 1.68
CA SER A 37 -22.26 25.50 2.87
C SER A 37 -21.13 25.39 3.89
N THR A 38 -20.85 26.54 4.48
CA THR A 38 -20.26 26.73 5.80
C THR A 38 -21.11 26.11 6.91
N ASN A 39 -20.40 25.74 7.99
CA ASN A 39 -20.81 25.71 9.38
C ASN A 39 -21.67 24.54 9.90
N THR A 40 -21.08 23.80 10.85
CA THR A 40 -21.44 23.76 12.29
C THR A 40 -20.74 22.52 12.88
N SER A 41 -19.65 22.69 13.63
CA SER A 41 -19.63 22.72 15.09
C SER A 41 -20.46 21.60 15.74
N SER A 42 -19.79 20.58 16.28
CA SER A 42 -20.21 19.65 17.36
C SER A 42 -19.08 18.61 17.53
N ARG A 43 -18.02 18.86 18.29
CA ARG A 43 -17.93 18.56 19.72
C ARG A 43 -18.85 17.40 20.16
N HIS A 44 -18.42 16.17 19.91
CA HIS A 44 -18.79 15.03 20.75
C HIS A 44 -17.58 14.63 21.59
N LYS A 45 -17.68 15.04 22.86
CA LYS A 45 -16.97 14.52 24.02
C LYS A 45 -17.91 13.48 24.64
N SER A 46 -17.45 12.24 24.75
CA SER A 46 -17.99 11.19 25.62
C SER A 46 -17.05 9.98 25.46
N GLU A 47 -16.15 9.78 26.41
CA GLU A 47 -16.28 8.79 27.53
C GLU A 47 -15.82 7.41 27.04
N GLU A 48 -14.56 7.05 27.30
CA GLU A 48 -14.13 6.28 28.49
C GLU A 48 -14.84 4.93 28.60
N VAL A 49 -14.18 3.91 28.06
CA VAL A 49 -14.22 2.49 28.48
C VAL A 49 -12.76 2.02 28.37
N SER A 50 -11.97 1.80 29.44
CA SER A 50 -12.04 0.71 30.45
C SER A 50 -12.38 -0.62 29.76
N ASP A 51 -11.54 -1.64 29.69
CA ASP A 51 -10.77 -2.34 30.74
C ASP A 51 -9.59 -3.07 30.02
N GLU A 52 -8.34 -3.01 30.48
CA GLU A 52 -7.73 -3.94 31.45
C GLU A 52 -8.02 -5.43 31.13
N ASP A 53 -7.19 -6.06 30.29
CA ASP A 53 -6.84 -7.47 30.50
C ASP A 53 -5.35 -7.66 30.20
N SER A 54 -4.56 -7.58 31.26
CA SER A 54 -3.23 -8.18 31.32
C SER A 54 -3.42 -9.68 31.51
N SER A 55 -3.47 -10.43 30.42
CA SER A 55 -3.14 -11.85 30.47
C SER A 55 -1.65 -12.00 30.21
N ASP A 56 -0.89 -11.91 31.29
CA ASP A 56 0.48 -12.43 31.39
C ASP A 56 0.39 -13.96 31.36
N SER A 57 0.95 -14.56 30.31
CA SER A 57 1.06 -16.01 30.16
C SER A 57 2.45 -16.29 29.61
N GLU A 58 3.34 -16.68 30.50
CA GLU A 58 4.68 -17.07 30.14
C GLU A 58 4.70 -18.45 29.45
N VAL A 59 5.57 -18.52 28.45
CA VAL A 59 6.23 -19.67 27.78
C VAL A 59 5.39 -20.65 26.94
N ASP A 60 5.60 -20.63 25.61
CA ASP A 60 6.02 -21.78 24.78
C ASP A 60 6.17 -21.38 23.27
N ASP A 61 7.38 -21.55 22.72
CA ASP A 61 7.82 -21.70 21.30
C ASP A 61 7.13 -20.89 20.15
N ASP A 62 7.81 -19.83 19.71
CA ASP A 62 7.99 -19.38 18.31
C ASP A 62 6.79 -19.21 17.35
N ASN A 63 5.65 -18.68 17.81
CA ASN A 63 4.69 -18.04 16.88
C ASN A 63 4.01 -16.81 17.49
N VAL A 64 4.78 -15.76 17.78
CA VAL A 64 4.26 -14.47 18.20
C VAL A 64 3.63 -13.78 16.99
N THR A 65 2.35 -14.05 16.75
CA THR A 65 1.54 -13.34 15.76
C THR A 65 1.36 -11.89 16.23
N LEU A 66 2.01 -10.94 15.55
CA LEU A 66 1.89 -9.51 15.89
C LEU A 66 0.64 -8.92 15.26
N ASP A 67 -0.16 -8.18 16.03
CA ASP A 67 -1.34 -7.49 15.50
C ASP A 67 -1.01 -6.23 14.69
N CYS A 68 -1.88 -5.90 13.73
CA CYS A 68 -1.78 -4.66 12.96
C CYS A 68 -1.91 -3.44 13.86
N LEU A 69 -0.90 -2.58 13.84
CA LEU A 69 -0.86 -1.36 14.67
C LEU A 69 -1.84 -0.27 14.22
N VAL A 70 -2.51 -0.44 13.07
CA VAL A 70 -3.51 0.50 12.55
C VAL A 70 -4.92 0.10 12.93
N CYS A 71 -5.31 -1.15 12.67
CA CYS A 71 -6.69 -1.61 12.93
C CYS A 71 -6.84 -2.51 14.15
N LYS A 72 -5.74 -3.06 14.69
CA LYS A 72 -5.71 -3.95 15.86
C LYS A 72 -6.71 -5.12 15.84
N SER A 73 -7.17 -5.50 14.66
CA SER A 73 -8.21 -6.53 14.47
C SER A 73 -7.80 -7.61 13.47
N SER A 74 -6.55 -7.57 13.01
CA SER A 74 -5.99 -8.57 12.11
C SER A 74 -4.47 -8.57 12.23
N GLU A 75 -3.87 -9.72 12.01
CA GLU A 75 -2.43 -9.92 12.06
C GLU A 75 -1.66 -9.01 11.09
N ALA A 76 -0.56 -8.46 11.58
CA ALA A 76 0.41 -7.72 10.82
C ALA A 76 1.26 -8.70 10.01
N ILE A 77 1.23 -8.58 8.69
CA ILE A 77 2.00 -9.43 7.76
C ILE A 77 2.86 -8.60 6.79
N TYR A 78 2.82 -7.27 6.91
CA TYR A 78 3.58 -6.34 6.08
C TYR A 78 4.52 -5.48 6.92
N SER A 79 5.75 -5.35 6.43
CA SER A 79 6.82 -4.55 7.02
C SER A 79 7.39 -3.55 6.00
N PRO A 80 7.78 -2.33 6.42
CA PRO A 80 8.58 -1.44 5.58
C PRO A 80 9.92 -2.05 5.20
N ILE A 81 10.38 -1.86 3.97
CA ILE A 81 11.66 -2.44 3.50
C ILE A 81 12.87 -1.89 4.27
N GLY A 82 12.85 -0.61 4.68
CA GLY A 82 13.97 0.02 5.39
C GLY A 82 14.16 -0.53 6.80
N CYS A 83 13.15 -0.36 7.67
CA CYS A 83 13.25 -0.72 9.08
C CYS A 83 12.78 -2.13 9.44
N GLY A 84 12.07 -2.83 8.54
CA GLY A 84 11.66 -4.22 8.74
C GLY A 84 10.56 -4.49 9.78
N HIS A 85 10.12 -3.49 10.54
CA HIS A 85 9.10 -3.66 11.58
C HIS A 85 7.75 -4.14 11.03
N LEU A 86 7.23 -5.24 11.58
CA LEU A 86 5.92 -5.79 11.23
C LEU A 86 4.82 -4.93 11.84
N THR A 87 4.10 -4.17 11.01
CA THR A 87 3.21 -3.11 11.52
C THR A 87 1.82 -3.11 10.91
N LEU A 88 1.65 -3.68 9.71
CA LEU A 88 0.41 -3.55 8.94
C LEU A 88 -0.12 -4.93 8.51
N CYS A 89 -1.44 -5.09 8.58
CA CYS A 89 -2.14 -6.19 7.91
C CYS A 89 -2.30 -5.91 6.41
N LYS A 90 -2.76 -6.91 5.65
CA LYS A 90 -3.03 -6.77 4.21
C LYS A 90 -3.94 -5.58 3.86
N ARG A 91 -5.04 -5.41 4.59
CA ARG A 91 -6.01 -4.34 4.31
C ARG A 91 -5.40 -2.96 4.55
N CYS A 92 -4.68 -2.78 5.65
CA CYS A 92 -4.05 -1.51 5.99
C CYS A 92 -2.86 -1.20 5.07
N ALA A 93 -2.06 -2.22 4.71
CA ALA A 93 -0.96 -2.07 3.76
C ALA A 93 -1.47 -1.60 2.38
N MET A 94 -2.53 -2.21 1.85
CA MET A 94 -3.11 -1.82 0.56
C MET A 94 -3.72 -0.42 0.58
N LYS A 95 -4.34 -0.01 1.70
CA LYS A 95 -4.84 1.36 1.88
C LYS A 95 -3.73 2.41 1.87
N GLN A 96 -2.55 2.03 2.37
CA GLN A 96 -1.39 2.90 2.37
C GLN A 96 -0.75 3.00 0.98
N ALA A 97 -0.99 2.01 0.09
CA ALA A 97 -0.52 1.91 -1.30
C ALA A 97 1.01 1.96 -1.45
N THR A 98 1.63 3.11 -1.23
CA THR A 98 3.08 3.34 -1.22
C THR A 98 3.39 4.56 -0.33
N GLY A 99 4.55 4.54 0.33
CA GLY A 99 5.00 5.69 1.11
C GLY A 99 4.41 5.82 2.53
N GLY A 100 5.22 6.33 3.46
CA GLY A 100 4.75 6.77 4.78
C GLY A 100 5.78 6.67 5.87
N ARG A 101 5.34 6.72 7.12
CA ARG A 101 6.19 6.59 8.31
C ARG A 101 5.88 5.31 9.07
N CYS A 102 6.91 4.57 9.43
CA CYS A 102 6.80 3.37 10.25
C CYS A 102 6.10 3.70 11.58
N LYS A 103 5.17 2.86 12.04
CA LYS A 103 4.45 3.12 13.30
C LYS A 103 5.32 2.92 14.53
N VAL A 104 6.37 2.12 14.42
CA VAL A 104 7.36 1.83 15.48
C VAL A 104 8.46 2.90 15.48
N CYS A 105 9.38 2.88 14.51
CA CYS A 105 10.56 3.75 14.49
C CYS A 105 10.34 5.13 13.84
N LYS A 106 9.16 5.41 13.27
CA LYS A 106 8.82 6.67 12.58
C LYS A 106 9.64 7.00 11.32
N GLU A 107 10.55 6.12 10.90
CA GLU A 107 11.31 6.28 9.65
C GLU A 107 10.41 6.29 8.43
N LEU A 108 10.81 7.08 7.44
CA LEU A 108 10.16 7.12 6.13
C LEU A 108 10.46 5.83 5.36
N PHE A 109 9.45 5.31 4.68
CA PHE A 109 9.59 4.20 3.75
C PHE A 109 8.81 4.49 2.49
N PHE A 110 9.23 3.89 1.38
CA PHE A 110 8.56 4.03 0.08
C PHE A 110 7.79 2.78 -0.32
N GLU A 111 8.16 1.63 0.25
CA GLU A 111 7.63 0.32 -0.13
C GLU A 111 7.45 -0.59 1.10
N LEU A 112 6.48 -1.50 1.01
CA LEU A 112 6.16 -2.52 2.00
C LEU A 112 6.46 -3.91 1.43
N ARG A 113 7.02 -4.79 2.26
CA ARG A 113 7.26 -6.19 1.94
C ARG A 113 6.38 -7.08 2.82
N LYS A 114 5.79 -8.12 2.22
CA LYS A 114 5.08 -9.16 2.97
C LYS A 114 6.10 -10.06 3.68
N LYS A 115 5.94 -10.23 4.99
CA LYS A 115 6.62 -11.20 5.85
C LYS A 115 5.56 -12.25 6.17
N CYS A 116 5.56 -13.32 5.41
CA CYS A 116 4.68 -14.48 5.58
C CYS A 116 5.50 -15.66 6.07
#